data_AF-A0A3A8K4C2-F1
#
_entry.id   AF-A0A3A8K4C2-F1
#
_cell.length_a   1.000
_cell.length_b   1.000
_cell.length_c   1.000
_cell.angle_alpha   90.00
_cell.angle_beta   90.00
_cell.angle_gamma   90.00
#
_symmetry.space_group_name_H-M   'P 1'
#
loop_
_entity.id
_entity.type
_entity.pdbx_description
1 polymer ?
#
loop_
_entity_poly.entity_id
_entity_poly.type
_entity_poly.pdbx_seq_one_letter_code
_entity_poly.pdbx_strand_id
1 'polypeptide(L)'
;MGSALPTPEERREQVRALVRTCPDGERGLLRLRLYQETPMSPEDAGYGGLKARCAVCWTLRPRRQQLNELQERPVATCEDRTCWYLWRRALKRERSLHERAKAALLATFAPGHEVSHA
;
A
#
# COMPACT_ATOMS: atom_id res chain seq x y z
N MET A 1 9.98 -15.50 -23.63
CA MET A 1 10.82 -14.29 -23.45
C MET A 1 10.18 -13.47 -22.34
N GLY A 2 10.78 -13.46 -21.15
CA GLY A 2 10.25 -12.65 -20.05
C GLY A 2 10.39 -11.17 -20.42
N SER A 3 9.30 -10.40 -20.36
CA SER A 3 9.35 -8.95 -20.43
C SER A 3 10.42 -8.46 -19.45
N ALA A 4 11.37 -7.65 -19.92
CA ALA A 4 12.26 -6.94 -19.01
C ALA A 4 11.41 -6.19 -17.98
N LEU A 5 11.82 -6.24 -16.70
CA LEU A 5 11.16 -5.42 -15.69
C LEU A 5 11.29 -3.95 -16.11
N PRO A 6 10.23 -3.13 -15.96
CA PRO A 6 10.30 -1.71 -16.24
C PRO A 6 11.41 -1.07 -15.43
N THR A 7 12.04 -0.07 -16.02
CA THR A 7 12.98 0.79 -15.29
C THR A 7 12.28 1.49 -14.12
N PRO A 8 13.02 1.92 -13.09
CA PRO A 8 12.44 2.68 -11.98
C PRO A 8 11.66 3.91 -12.44
N GLU A 9 12.14 4.62 -13.47
CA GLU A 9 11.50 5.79 -14.07
C GLU A 9 10.17 5.44 -14.75
N GLU A 10 10.15 4.40 -15.58
CA GLU A 10 8.91 3.93 -16.23
C GLU A 10 7.88 3.48 -15.20
N ARG A 11 8.32 2.77 -14.16
CA ARG A 11 7.41 2.35 -13.09
C ARG A 11 6.87 3.54 -12.31
N ARG A 12 7.68 4.56 -12.02
CA ARG A 12 7.19 5.81 -11.38
C ARG A 12 6.13 6.49 -12.24
N GLU A 13 6.30 6.53 -13.56
CA GLU A 13 5.31 7.14 -14.46
C GLU A 13 4.00 6.34 -14.50
N GLN A 14 4.08 5.01 -14.53
CA GLN A 14 2.89 4.14 -14.40
C GLN A 14 2.14 4.40 -13.09
N VAL A 15 2.86 4.46 -11.96
CA VAL A 15 2.25 4.74 -10.65
C VAL A 15 1.66 6.15 -10.61
N ARG A 16 2.32 7.14 -11.22
CA ARG A 16 1.80 8.50 -11.35
C ARG A 16 0.47 8.53 -12.11
N ALA A 17 0.39 7.82 -13.24
CA ALA A 17 -0.84 7.69 -14.01
C ALA A 17 -1.96 7.05 -13.17
N LEU A 18 -1.67 5.95 -12.47
CA LEU A 18 -2.62 5.27 -11.58
C LEU A 18 -3.11 6.18 -10.45
N VAL A 19 -2.22 6.90 -9.77
CA VAL A 19 -2.58 7.83 -8.69
C VAL A 19 -3.44 9.00 -9.22
N ARG A 20 -3.21 9.43 -10.46
CA ARG A 20 -3.97 10.53 -11.10
C ARG A 20 -5.38 10.09 -11.50
N THR A 21 -5.56 8.88 -12.01
CA THR A 21 -6.84 8.37 -12.50
C THR A 21 -7.66 7.66 -11.42
N CYS A 22 -7.03 7.16 -10.37
CA CYS A 22 -7.71 6.46 -9.28
C CYS A 22 -8.60 7.41 -8.46
N PRO A 23 -9.89 7.06 -8.28
CA PRO A 23 -10.79 7.80 -7.41
C PRO A 23 -10.22 7.91 -6.00
N ASP A 24 -10.40 9.08 -5.40
CA ASP A 24 -9.95 9.41 -4.06
C ASP A 24 -10.33 8.37 -2.98
N GLY A 25 -11.52 7.75 -3.11
CA GLY A 25 -12.02 6.71 -2.19
C GLY A 25 -11.33 5.36 -2.33
N GLU A 26 -10.70 5.10 -3.47
CA GLU A 26 -10.05 3.83 -3.80
C GLU A 26 -8.53 3.87 -3.64
N ARG A 27 -7.96 5.03 -3.32
CA ARG A 27 -6.49 5.19 -3.23
C ARG A 27 -5.83 4.31 -2.17
N GLY A 28 -6.54 3.96 -1.10
CA GLY A 28 -6.06 2.97 -0.12
C GLY A 28 -5.91 1.57 -0.75
N LEU A 29 -6.86 1.15 -1.59
CA LEU A 29 -6.78 -0.10 -2.34
C LEU A 29 -5.66 -0.07 -3.38
N LEU A 30 -5.49 1.08 -4.06
CA LEU A 30 -4.35 1.28 -4.96
C LEU A 30 -3.02 1.11 -4.21
N ARG A 31 -2.89 1.72 -3.02
CA ARG A 31 -1.67 1.59 -2.20
C ARG A 31 -1.40 0.14 -1.79
N LEU A 32 -2.43 -0.58 -1.36
CA LEU A 32 -2.32 -2.00 -1.04
C LEU A 32 -1.90 -2.84 -2.26
N ARG A 33 -2.51 -2.58 -3.42
CA ARG A 33 -2.18 -3.28 -4.66
C ARG A 33 -0.73 -3.03 -5.09
N LEU A 34 -0.26 -1.78 -5.05
CA LEU A 34 1.13 -1.43 -5.34
C LEU A 34 2.11 -2.15 -4.40
N TYR A 35 1.76 -2.26 -3.11
CA TYR A 35 2.54 -3.05 -2.16
C TYR A 35 2.56 -4.53 -2.56
N GLN A 36 1.41 -5.14 -2.87
CA GLN A 36 1.30 -6.55 -3.25
C GLN A 36 2.02 -6.89 -4.56
N GLU A 37 1.97 -6.01 -5.56
CA GLU A 37 2.66 -6.16 -6.85
C GLU A 37 4.18 -6.00 -6.75
N THR A 38 4.69 -5.47 -5.64
CA THR A 38 6.13 -5.32 -5.45
C THR A 38 6.81 -6.70 -5.53
N PRO A 39 7.77 -6.91 -6.45
CA PRO A 39 8.42 -8.20 -6.63
C PRO A 39 9.09 -8.70 -5.37
N MET A 40 9.03 -10.01 -5.16
CA MET A 40 9.80 -10.72 -4.16
C MET A 40 10.68 -11.73 -4.88
N SER A 41 11.99 -11.48 -4.92
CA SER A 41 12.97 -12.51 -5.25
C SER A 41 13.50 -13.10 -3.94
N PRO A 42 13.84 -14.41 -3.88
CA PRO A 42 14.61 -14.98 -2.77
C PRO A 42 15.91 -14.22 -2.50
N GLU A 43 16.51 -13.65 -3.55
CA GLU A 43 17.72 -12.82 -3.49
C GLU A 43 17.44 -11.44 -2.87
N ASP A 44 16.18 -10.98 -2.96
CA ASP A 44 15.67 -9.75 -2.37
C ASP A 44 15.00 -10.01 -1.01
N ALA A 45 15.32 -11.11 -0.32
CA ALA A 45 14.75 -11.43 0.98
C ALA A 45 14.99 -10.26 1.96
N GLY A 46 13.91 -9.51 2.22
CA GLY A 46 13.92 -8.44 3.20
C GLY A 46 13.87 -9.02 4.62
N TYR A 47 14.18 -8.18 5.60
CA TYR A 47 14.19 -8.61 6.99
C TYR A 47 12.76 -8.84 7.51
N GLY A 48 12.53 -9.94 8.24
CA GLY A 48 11.27 -10.17 8.96
C GLY A 48 10.00 -10.23 8.10
N GLY A 49 10.09 -10.63 6.83
CA GLY A 49 8.93 -10.71 5.91
C GLY A 49 8.53 -9.38 5.26
N LEU A 50 9.33 -8.32 5.44
CA LEU A 50 9.15 -7.06 4.74
C LEU A 50 9.63 -7.16 3.30
N LYS A 51 8.93 -6.49 2.38
CA LYS A 51 9.37 -6.42 0.97
C LYS A 51 10.63 -5.57 0.85
N ALA A 52 11.70 -6.09 0.28
CA ALA A 52 12.96 -5.33 0.18
C ALA A 52 12.92 -4.21 -0.87
N ARG A 53 11.98 -4.23 -1.81
CA ARG A 53 11.87 -3.25 -2.90
C ARG A 53 10.88 -2.14 -2.60
N CYS A 54 11.09 -0.99 -3.22
CA CYS A 54 10.16 0.14 -3.20
C CYS A 54 8.86 -0.22 -3.92
N ALA A 55 7.71 0.04 -3.28
CA ALA A 55 6.40 -0.21 -3.86
C ALA A 55 6.04 0.68 -5.05
N VAL A 56 6.81 1.75 -5.27
CA VAL A 56 6.59 2.71 -6.37
C VAL A 56 7.53 2.47 -7.54
N CYS A 57 8.81 2.20 -7.32
CA CYS A 57 9.80 2.12 -8.40
C CYS A 57 10.57 0.79 -8.44
N TRP A 58 10.25 -0.15 -7.55
CA TRP A 58 10.86 -1.48 -7.41
C TRP A 58 12.38 -1.51 -7.19
N THR A 59 13.01 -0.36 -6.98
CA THR A 59 14.41 -0.27 -6.53
C THR A 59 14.57 -0.91 -5.15
N LEU A 60 15.70 -1.59 -4.94
CA LEU A 60 16.04 -2.16 -3.64
C LEU A 60 16.20 -1.06 -2.59
N ARG A 61 15.63 -1.31 -1.42
CA ARG A 61 15.67 -0.39 -0.29
C ARG A 61 16.85 -0.77 0.61
N PRO A 62 17.59 0.21 1.16
CA PRO A 62 18.65 -0.06 2.11
C PRO A 62 18.16 -0.89 3.31
N ARG A 63 18.95 -1.87 3.75
CA ARG A 63 18.59 -2.72 4.90
C ARG A 63 18.25 -1.91 6.16
N ARG A 64 19.00 -0.83 6.43
CA ARG A 64 18.73 0.10 7.55
C ARG A 64 17.33 0.70 7.49
N GLN A 65 16.85 1.04 6.29
CA GLN A 65 15.51 1.58 6.09
C GLN A 65 14.43 0.51 6.39
N GLN A 66 14.66 -0.72 5.96
CA GLN A 66 13.74 -1.84 6.23
C GLN A 66 13.64 -2.15 7.73
N LEU A 67 14.75 -2.09 8.47
CA LEU A 67 14.77 -2.32 9.92
C LEU A 67 14.05 -1.22 10.71
N ASN A 68 14.19 0.04 10.28
CA ASN A 68 13.52 1.18 10.93
C ASN A 68 11.99 1.17 10.71
N GLU A 69 11.48 0.47 9.68
CA GLU A 69 10.05 0.37 9.39
C GLU A 69 9.28 -0.54 10.37
N LEU A 70 9.98 -1.41 11.11
CA LEU A 70 9.37 -2.30 12.11
C LEU A 70 8.73 -1.54 13.28
N GLN A 71 9.08 -0.26 13.50
CA GLN A 71 8.64 0.48 14.69
C GLN A 71 7.43 1.42 14.47
N GLU A 72 7.17 1.96 13.27
CA GLU A 72 6.16 3.05 13.13
C GLU A 72 5.20 3.01 11.92
N ARG A 73 5.30 2.04 10.99
CA ARG A 73 4.46 1.75 9.80
C ARG A 73 5.39 1.57 8.58
N PRO A 74 5.15 0.57 7.73
CA PRO A 74 5.96 0.39 6.52
C PRO A 74 5.79 1.58 5.59
N VAL A 75 6.85 2.38 5.46
CA VAL A 75 6.93 3.44 4.46
C VAL A 75 6.95 2.82 3.08
N ALA A 76 7.40 1.56 2.93
CA ALA A 76 7.32 0.73 1.72
C ALA A 76 7.95 1.38 0.46
N THR A 77 8.58 2.54 0.58
CA THR A 77 9.24 3.26 -0.51
C THR A 77 10.75 3.37 -0.26
N CYS A 78 11.52 3.64 -1.31
CA CYS A 78 12.91 4.09 -1.16
C CYS A 78 12.98 5.55 -0.67
N GLU A 79 14.19 6.10 -0.59
CA GLU A 79 14.48 7.48 -0.15
C GLU A 79 14.15 8.56 -1.21
N ASP A 80 13.77 8.15 -2.41
CA ASP A 80 13.37 9.07 -3.48
C ASP A 80 12.11 9.86 -3.12
N ARG A 81 12.21 11.20 -3.15
CA ARG A 81 11.11 12.11 -2.80
C ARG A 81 9.87 11.91 -3.67
N THR A 82 10.03 11.56 -4.94
CA THR A 82 8.94 11.29 -5.87
C THR A 82 8.17 10.04 -5.44
N CYS A 83 8.90 8.98 -5.09
CA CYS A 83 8.30 7.74 -4.60
C CYS A 83 7.50 8.00 -3.33
N TRP A 84 8.07 8.73 -2.38
CA TRP A 84 7.39 9.11 -1.15
C TRP A 84 6.14 9.96 -1.40
N TYR A 85 6.21 10.93 -2.31
CA TYR A 85 5.08 11.80 -2.66
C TYR A 85 3.93 11.04 -3.31
N LEU A 86 4.23 10.16 -4.28
CA LEU A 86 3.25 9.30 -4.92
C LEU A 86 2.58 8.36 -3.91
N TRP A 87 3.39 7.78 -3.03
CA TRP A 87 2.90 6.89 -1.97
C TRP A 87 2.01 7.60 -0.96
N ARG A 88 2.38 8.82 -0.54
CA ARG A 88 1.54 9.65 0.32
C ARG A 88 0.27 10.14 -0.36
N ARG A 89 0.30 10.43 -1.66
CA ARG A 89 -0.92 10.78 -2.42
C ARG A 89 -1.88 9.61 -2.54
N ALA A 90 -1.36 8.38 -2.63
CA ALA A 90 -2.15 7.16 -2.52
C ALA A 90 -2.70 6.95 -1.09
N LEU A 91 -2.00 7.45 -0.07
CA LEU A 91 -2.51 7.49 1.30
C LEU A 91 -3.50 8.66 1.51
N LYS A 92 -4.78 8.46 1.16
CA LYS A 92 -5.83 9.28 1.78
C LYS A 92 -5.85 8.98 3.27
N ARG A 93 -6.26 9.91 4.14
CA ARG A 93 -6.44 9.67 5.59
C ARG A 93 -7.46 8.55 5.78
N GLU A 94 -6.99 7.30 5.75
CA GLU A 94 -7.76 6.07 5.95
C GLU A 94 -8.56 6.11 7.24
N ARG A 95 -8.17 6.95 8.20
CA ARG A 95 -8.88 7.16 9.46
C ARG A 95 -10.37 7.38 9.26
N SER A 96 -10.83 8.25 8.35
CA SER A 96 -12.28 8.49 8.21
C SER A 96 -13.04 7.35 7.51
N LEU A 97 -12.36 6.52 6.72
CA LEU A 97 -12.95 5.31 6.12
C LEU A 97 -12.91 4.14 7.11
N HIS A 98 -11.84 4.02 7.88
CA HIS A 98 -11.66 3.03 8.94
C HIS A 98 -12.65 3.27 10.07
N GLU A 99 -12.83 4.51 10.55
CA GLU A 99 -13.85 4.83 11.54
C GLU A 99 -15.27 4.54 11.01
N ARG A 100 -15.54 4.82 9.72
CA ARG A 100 -16.83 4.47 9.10
C ARG A 100 -17.03 2.96 8.96
N ALA A 101 -16.02 2.22 8.53
CA ALA A 101 -16.09 0.76 8.41
C ALA A 101 -16.22 0.10 9.79
N LYS A 102 -15.50 0.60 10.80
CA LYS A 102 -15.62 0.17 12.19
C LYS A 102 -17.01 0.45 12.74
N ALA A 103 -17.55 1.65 12.52
CA ALA A 103 -18.91 2.01 12.92
C ALA A 103 -19.95 1.13 12.24
N ALA A 104 -19.81 0.87 10.93
CA ALA A 104 -20.69 -0.02 10.17
C ALA A 104 -20.63 -1.47 10.69
N LEU A 105 -19.43 -1.99 10.96
CA LEU A 105 -19.25 -3.32 11.54
C LEU A 105 -19.91 -3.42 12.92
N LEU A 106 -19.67 -2.44 13.79
CA LEU A 106 -20.26 -2.41 15.13
C LEU A 106 -21.79 -2.31 15.08
N ALA A 107 -22.35 -1.60 14.09
CA ALA A 107 -23.80 -1.54 13.87
C ALA A 107 -24.40 -2.90 13.48
N THR A 108 -23.69 -3.72 12.70
CA THR A 108 -24.12 -5.09 12.36
C THR A 108 -24.23 -6.00 13.59
N PHE A 109 -23.45 -5.73 14.64
CA PHE A 109 -23.45 -6.49 15.88
C PHE A 109 -24.19 -5.80 17.03
N ALA A 110 -24.83 -4.65 16.77
CA ALA A 110 -25.65 -3.98 17.78
C ALA A 110 -26.93 -4.79 18.02
N PRO A 111 -27.30 -5.09 19.28
CA PRO A 111 -28.49 -5.87 19.59
C PRO A 111 -29.73 -5.03 19.28
N GLY A 112 -30.47 -5.43 18.26
CA GLY A 112 -31.72 -4.76 17.86
C GLY A 112 -32.49 -5.40 16.70
N HIS A 113 -32.05 -6.55 16.19
CA HIS A 113 -32.85 -7.32 15.22
C HIS A 113 -33.58 -8.43 15.98
N GLU A 114 -34.72 -8.07 16.56
CA GLU A 114 -35.72 -9.06 16.94
C GLU A 114 -36.16 -9.78 15.65
N VAL A 115 -35.68 -11.00 15.46
CA VAL A 115 -36.23 -11.90 14.47
C VAL A 115 -37.58 -12.35 15.02
N SER A 116 -38.64 -11.62 14.69
CA SER A 116 -40.01 -12.12 14.82
C SER A 116 -40.18 -13.28 13.84
N HIS A 117 -40.04 -14.50 14.34
CA HIS A 117 -40.58 -15.68 13.69
C HIS A 117 -42.08 -15.71 13.95
N ALA A 118 -42.86 -15.45 12.90
CA ALA A 118 -44.28 -15.76 12.84
C ALA A 118 -44.50 -17.27 12.70
#